data_AF-A0A5K1GUQ4-F1
#
_entry.id   AF-A0A5K1GUQ4-F1
#
_cell.length_a   1.000
_cell.length_b   1.000
_cell.length_c   1.000
_cell.angle_alpha   90.00
_cell.angle_beta   90.00
_cell.angle_gamma   90.00
#
_symmetry.space_group_name_H-M   'P 1'
#
loop_
_entity.id
_entity.type
_entity.pdbx_description
1 polymer ?
#
loop_
_entity_poly.entity_id
_entity_poly.type
_entity_poly.pdbx_seq_one_letter_code
_entity_poly.pdbx_strand_id
1 'polypeptide(L)' 'RLLEQSHIPGMKSGGGLKSKAYTAIENNMIDRFGKDFTKDKIKNKLKYAKPNLIVTKEILNTSGFGYDSINKCIDVDPQ' A
#
# COMPACT_ATOMS: atom_id res chain seq x y z
N ARG A 1 -2.33 0.83 -7.03
CA ARG A 1 -3.12 1.95 -6.47
C ARG A 1 -4.07 1.54 -5.31
N LEU A 2 -3.73 0.48 -4.55
CA LEU A 2 -4.47 0.00 -3.36
C LEU A 2 -4.11 0.78 -2.07
N LEU A 3 -2.83 1.16 -1.97
CA LEU A 3 -2.27 1.83 -0.80
C LEU A 3 -2.84 3.25 -0.62
N GLU A 4 -2.98 3.98 -1.73
CA GLU A 4 -3.59 5.32 -1.77
C GLU A 4 -5.03 5.32 -1.22
N GLN A 5 -5.83 4.31 -1.59
CA GLN A 5 -7.22 4.16 -1.12
C GLN A 5 -7.32 3.73 0.35
N SER A 6 -6.22 3.22 0.91
CA SER A 6 -6.13 2.84 2.32
C SER A 6 -5.91 4.04 3.25
N HIS A 7 -5.56 5.20 2.69
CA HIS A 7 -5.24 6.44 3.41
C HIS A 7 -6.43 7.40 3.56
N ILE A 8 -7.65 6.96 3.24
CA ILE A 8 -8.86 7.77 3.42
C ILE A 8 -9.07 8.06 4.92
N PRO A 9 -9.17 9.34 5.34
CA PRO A 9 -9.43 9.71 6.72
C PRO A 9 -10.69 9.02 7.27
N GLY A 10 -10.60 8.45 8.48
CA GLY A 10 -11.72 7.75 9.13
C GLY A 10 -11.88 6.26 8.77
N MET A 11 -11.08 5.73 7.83
CA MET A 11 -11.12 4.33 7.40
C MET A 11 -10.13 3.39 8.10
N LYS A 12 -9.21 3.91 8.92
CA LYS A 12 -8.31 3.13 9.79
C LYS A 12 -8.93 2.91 11.19
N SER A 13 -8.76 1.71 11.73
CA SER A 13 -8.92 1.34 13.13
C SER A 13 -7.56 0.85 13.65
N GLY A 14 -7.34 0.81 14.96
CA GLY A 14 -6.05 0.56 15.63
C GLY A 14 -5.28 -0.72 15.24
N GLY A 15 -5.81 -1.58 14.37
CA GLY A 15 -5.09 -2.73 13.79
C GLY A 15 -5.15 -2.85 12.26
N GLY A 16 -5.93 -2.02 11.55
CA GLY A 16 -6.12 -2.18 10.11
C GLY A 16 -7.24 -1.36 9.50
N LEU A 17 -7.57 -1.66 8.23
CA LEU A 17 -8.69 -1.03 7.52
C LEU A 17 -10.03 -1.50 8.06
N LYS A 18 -11.01 -0.59 8.15
CA LYS A 18 -12.41 -0.93 8.44
C LYS A 18 -13.02 -1.72 7.29
N SER A 19 -14.01 -2.57 7.57
CA SER A 19 -14.68 -3.39 6.54
C SER A 19 -15.22 -2.56 5.36
N LYS A 20 -15.76 -1.36 5.62
CA LYS A 20 -16.21 -0.41 4.59
C LYS A 20 -15.09 0.00 3.64
N ALA A 21 -13.87 0.16 4.14
CA ALA A 21 -12.71 0.51 3.34
C ALA A 21 -12.32 -0.64 2.40
N TYR A 22 -12.34 -1.88 2.90
CA TYR A 22 -12.12 -3.05 2.04
C TYR A 22 -13.18 -3.21 0.95
N THR A 23 -14.46 -2.92 1.24
CA THR A 23 -15.52 -2.93 0.22
C THR A 23 -15.30 -1.84 -0.84
N ALA A 24 -14.92 -0.62 -0.43
CA ALA A 24 -14.65 0.46 -1.37
C ALA A 24 -13.46 0.13 -2.29
N ILE A 25 -12.42 -0.46 -1.72
CA ILE A 25 -11.24 -0.92 -2.47
C ILE A 25 -11.62 -2.05 -3.43
N GLU A 26 -12.36 -3.06 -2.97
CA GLU A 26 -12.86 -4.16 -3.81
C GLU A 26 -13.63 -3.63 -5.01
N ASN A 27 -14.62 -2.76 -4.81
CA ASN A 27 -15.39 -2.18 -5.91
C ASN A 27 -14.50 -1.44 -6.92
N ASN A 28 -13.53 -0.64 -6.45
CA ASN A 28 -12.64 0.07 -7.35
C ASN A 28 -11.68 -0.85 -8.12
N MET A 29 -11.22 -1.93 -7.47
CA MET A 29 -10.33 -2.89 -8.12
C MET A 29 -11.08 -3.75 -9.13
N ILE A 30 -12.32 -4.12 -8.83
CA ILE A 30 -13.21 -4.81 -9.77
C ILE A 30 -13.47 -3.93 -10.99
N ASP A 31 -13.80 -2.66 -10.78
CA ASP A 31 -14.03 -1.67 -11.84
C ASP A 31 -12.81 -1.49 -12.76
N ARG A 32 -11.60 -1.42 -12.19
CA ARG A 32 -10.37 -1.18 -12.97
C ARG A 32 -9.69 -2.41 -13.56
N PHE A 33 -9.78 -3.54 -12.87
CA PHE A 33 -8.94 -4.71 -13.17
C PHE A 33 -9.73 -6.01 -13.28
N GLY A 34 -11.05 -5.97 -13.03
CA GLY A 34 -11.94 -7.12 -13.17
C GLY A 34 -12.26 -7.85 -11.86
N LYS A 35 -13.25 -8.74 -11.97
CA LYS A 35 -13.94 -9.40 -10.84
C LYS A 35 -13.03 -10.31 -10.01
N ASP A 36 -11.83 -10.61 -10.49
CA ASP A 36 -10.85 -11.44 -9.79
C ASP A 36 -10.28 -10.78 -8.53
N PHE A 37 -10.45 -9.47 -8.36
CA PHE A 37 -9.99 -8.73 -7.19
C PHE A 37 -11.02 -8.75 -6.06
N THR A 38 -11.16 -9.91 -5.41
CA THR A 38 -12.02 -10.08 -4.24
C THR A 38 -11.40 -9.49 -2.97
N LYS A 39 -12.24 -9.18 -1.99
CA LYS A 39 -11.85 -8.66 -0.67
C LYS A 39 -10.79 -9.53 0.01
N ASP A 40 -10.90 -10.85 -0.07
CA ASP A 40 -9.93 -11.75 0.56
C ASP A 40 -8.58 -11.76 -0.15
N LYS A 41 -8.57 -11.71 -1.48
CA LYS A 41 -7.33 -11.52 -2.25
C LYS A 41 -6.68 -10.17 -1.92
N ILE A 42 -7.47 -9.12 -1.76
CA ILE A 42 -6.99 -7.78 -1.37
C ILE A 42 -6.38 -7.81 0.04
N LYS A 43 -7.07 -8.39 1.02
CA LYS A 43 -6.54 -8.59 2.38
C LYS A 43 -5.25 -9.38 2.37
N ASN A 44 -5.21 -10.48 1.63
CA ASN A 44 -4.05 -11.35 1.53
C ASN A 44 -2.86 -10.59 0.93
N LYS A 45 -3.07 -9.86 -0.18
CA LYS A 45 -2.03 -9.04 -0.80
C LYS A 45 -1.49 -7.97 0.15
N LEU A 46 -2.37 -7.28 0.88
CA LEU A 46 -1.97 -6.26 1.87
C LEU A 46 -1.19 -6.85 3.05
N LYS A 47 -1.54 -8.06 3.51
CA LYS A 47 -0.81 -8.77 4.56
C LYS A 47 0.66 -8.97 4.18
N TYR A 48 0.92 -9.42 2.95
CA TYR A 48 2.29 -9.67 2.46
C TYR A 48 3.01 -8.40 1.98
N ALA A 49 2.28 -7.36 1.56
CA ALA A 49 2.89 -6.09 1.20
C ALA A 49 3.37 -5.27 2.41
N LYS A 50 2.71 -5.43 3.58
CA LYS A 50 3.03 -4.68 4.80
C LYS A 50 4.50 -4.79 5.24
N PRO A 51 5.10 -5.99 5.37
CA PRO A 51 6.50 -6.12 5.77
C PRO A 51 7.45 -5.38 4.82
N ASN A 52 7.27 -5.55 3.51
CA ASN A 52 8.10 -4.87 2.52
C ASN A 52 7.97 -3.35 2.64
N LEU A 53 6.77 -2.82 2.87
CA LEU A 53 6.57 -1.39 3.09
C LEU A 53 7.22 -0.86 4.38
N ILE A 54 7.24 -1.66 5.45
CA ILE A 54 7.92 -1.29 6.70
C ILE A 54 9.43 -1.22 6.43
N VAL A 55 10.00 -2.25 5.79
CA VAL A 55 11.42 -2.29 5.42
C VAL A 55 11.79 -1.11 4.52
N THR A 56 11.01 -0.84 3.46
CA THR A 56 11.21 0.32 2.59
C THR A 56 11.17 1.63 3.38
N LYS A 57 10.25 1.77 4.33
CA LYS A 57 10.15 2.98 5.17
C LYS A 57 11.35 3.13 6.10
N GLU A 58 11.85 2.05 6.67
CA GLU A 58 13.05 2.07 7.52
C GLU A 58 14.30 2.45 6.71
N ILE A 59 14.45 1.91 5.50
CA ILE A 59 15.55 2.27 4.60
C ILE A 59 15.47 3.77 4.26
N LEU A 60 14.29 4.28 3.89
CA LEU A 60 14.10 5.71 3.59
C LEU A 60 14.29 6.65 4.79
N ASN A 61 14.16 6.16 6.02
CA ASN A 61 14.46 6.93 7.23
C ASN A 61 15.96 6.93 7.57
N THR A 62 16.75 6.08 6.91
CA THR A 62 18.19 6.00 7.08
C THR A 62 18.87 7.02 6.17
N SER A 63 19.82 7.79 6.70
CA SER A 63 20.59 8.75 5.90
C SER A 63 21.33 8.07 4.75
N GLY A 64 21.37 8.70 3.58
CA GLY A 64 22.03 8.15 2.40
C GLY A 64 21.12 7.30 1.50
N PHE A 65 19.80 7.32 1.72
CA PHE A 65 18.81 6.65 0.88
C PHE A 65 17.65 7.59 0.56
N GLY A 66 17.34 7.67 -0.73
CA GLY A 66 16.27 8.50 -1.28
C GLY A 66 15.26 7.66 -2.06
N TYR A 67 14.07 8.21 -2.30
CA TYR A 67 13.09 7.60 -3.20
C TYR A 67 13.25 8.17 -4.61
N ASP A 68 13.63 7.33 -5.56
CA ASP A 68 13.64 7.69 -6.98
C ASP A 68 12.20 7.71 -7.52
N SER A 69 11.69 8.92 -7.74
CA SER A 69 10.35 9.13 -8.27
C SER A 69 10.20 8.74 -9.76
N ILE A 70 11.29 8.62 -10.52
CA ILE A 70 11.31 8.22 -11.93
C ILE A 70 11.28 6.71 -12.02
N ASN A 71 12.25 6.04 -11.38
CA ASN A 71 12.38 4.58 -11.41
C ASN A 71 11.48 3.84 -10.40
N LYS A 72 10.83 4.59 -9.50
CA LYS A 72 9.91 4.10 -8.46
C LYS A 72 10.56 3.13 -7.46
N CYS A 73 11.87 3.28 -7.20
CA CYS A 73 12.63 2.45 -6.26
C CYS A 73 13.32 3.30 -5.20
N ILE A 74 13.85 2.64 -4.16
CA ILE A 74 14.80 3.29 -3.25
C ILE A 74 16.16 3.28 -3.96
N ASP A 75 16.85 4.42 -3.92
CA ASP A 75 18.22 4.55 -4.41
C ASP A 75 19.10 5.17 -3.31
N VAL A 76 20.41 5.08 -3.48
CA VAL A 76 21.37 5.72 -2.58
C VAL A 76 21.41 7.21 -2.92
N ASP A 77 21.38 8.08 -1.90
CA ASP A 77 21.53 9.52 -2.15
C ASP A 77 22.90 9.79 -2.81
N PRO A 78 22.96 10.64 -3.85
CA PRO A 78 24.23 11.03 -4.43
C PRO A 78 25.09 11.71 -3.35
N GLN A 79 26.32 11.22 -3.18
CA GLN A 79 27.28 11.63 -2.15
C GLN A 79 27.80 13.06 -2.35
#